data_AF-A0AAV4JVP6-F1
#
_entry.id   AF-A0AAV4JVP6-F1
#
_cell.length_a   1.000
_cell.length_b   1.000
_cell.length_c   1.000
_cell.angle_alpha   90.00
_cell.angle_beta   90.00
_cell.angle_gamma   90.00
#
_symmetry.space_group_name_H-M   'P 1'
#
loop_
_entity.id
_entity.type
_entity.pdbx_description
1 polymer ?
#
loop_
_entity_poly.entity_id
_entity_poly.type
_entity_poly.pdbx_seq_one_letter_code
_entity_poly.pdbx_strand_id
1 'polypeptide(L)'
;MIIIIILIKIIILTLILIILIIIIIIIIIIVVVVVVVVVVVVVVVVVGVVVVVAAAAVVVVLVVVVVVVVVVSSLLHGHTSNSEVVVTAPAAAPPAAVVVVLVVVVVVVVVVVVVVVVVVVVVVVVVVVVAFVILHNGPPHETNFGYSYAKRMIDVQNKGYHMQHGCTFTSVIPTSVFGPHDNFNLEDGHVLPGLIRRAFDAKANGTPFVIWGTGSPRRQFIYSLDLGHLFLWVLREYTEVTPIILSAGAEAEISIREAADLVVGAVGYNGEVVVSF
;
A
#
# COMPACT_ATOMS: atom_id res chain seq x y z
N MET A 1 28.79 -30.28 -51.57
CA MET A 1 27.66 -30.73 -50.71
C MET A 1 27.68 -30.08 -49.32
N ILE A 2 28.69 -30.33 -48.48
CA ILE A 2 28.75 -29.83 -47.08
C ILE A 2 28.56 -28.30 -46.95
N ILE A 3 29.26 -27.50 -47.76
CA ILE A 3 29.18 -26.02 -47.73
C ILE A 3 27.75 -25.51 -47.97
N ILE A 4 27.00 -26.15 -48.87
CA ILE A 4 25.61 -25.77 -49.20
C ILE A 4 24.69 -26.04 -48.00
N ILE A 5 24.88 -27.17 -47.30
CA ILE A 5 24.12 -27.52 -46.09
C ILE A 5 24.40 -26.52 -44.96
N ILE A 6 25.65 -26.08 -44.80
CA ILE A 6 26.02 -25.04 -43.82
C ILE A 6 25.35 -23.71 -44.18
N LEU A 7 25.40 -23.29 -45.45
CA LEU A 7 24.79 -22.05 -45.91
C LEU A 7 23.26 -22.02 -45.69
N ILE A 8 22.59 -23.13 -46.01
CA ILE A 8 21.15 -23.30 -45.75
C ILE A 8 20.84 -23.22 -44.25
N LYS A 9 21.64 -23.87 -43.39
CA LYS A 9 21.47 -23.78 -41.93
C LYS A 9 21.63 -22.35 -41.42
N ILE A 10 22.61 -21.59 -41.92
CA ILE A 10 22.81 -20.18 -41.54
C ILE A 10 21.58 -19.35 -41.93
N ILE A 11 21.10 -19.46 -43.17
CA ILE A 11 19.92 -18.74 -43.66
C ILE A 11 18.69 -19.05 -42.80
N ILE A 12 18.45 -20.32 -42.46
CA ILE A 12 17.34 -20.74 -41.58
C ILE A 12 17.50 -20.13 -40.17
N LEU A 13 18.70 -20.15 -39.60
CA LEU A 13 18.96 -19.59 -38.26
C LEU A 13 18.74 -18.07 -38.23
N THR A 14 19.19 -17.35 -39.27
CA THR A 14 18.96 -15.91 -39.42
C THR A 14 17.47 -15.60 -39.57
N LEU A 15 16.71 -16.40 -40.35
CA LEU A 15 15.28 -16.22 -40.51
C LEU A 15 14.52 -16.44 -39.19
N ILE A 16 14.88 -17.48 -38.43
CA ILE A 16 14.32 -17.76 -37.09
C ILE A 16 14.61 -16.59 -36.14
N LEU A 17 15.84 -16.06 -36.15
CA LEU A 17 16.22 -14.91 -35.31
C LEU A 17 15.41 -13.66 -35.67
N ILE A 18 15.21 -13.36 -36.96
CA ILE A 18 14.38 -12.24 -37.42
C ILE A 18 12.93 -12.41 -36.96
N ILE A 19 12.35 -13.61 -37.09
CA ILE A 19 10.99 -13.92 -36.63
C ILE A 19 10.87 -13.72 -35.11
N LEU A 20 11.85 -14.19 -34.34
CA LEU A 20 11.88 -14.03 -32.87
C LEU A 20 11.94 -12.55 -32.47
N ILE A 21 12.77 -11.74 -33.14
CA ILE A 21 12.86 -10.29 -32.92
C ILE A 21 11.52 -9.61 -33.23
N ILE A 22 10.86 -9.97 -34.32
CA ILE A 22 9.53 -9.44 -34.68
C ILE A 22 8.49 -9.78 -33.61
N ILE A 23 8.48 -11.03 -33.11
CA ILE A 23 7.58 -11.46 -32.04
C ILE A 23 7.83 -10.65 -30.75
N ILE A 24 9.09 -10.45 -30.36
CA ILE A 24 9.46 -9.65 -29.18
C ILE A 24 8.97 -8.20 -29.34
N ILE A 25 9.17 -7.58 -30.51
CA ILE A 25 8.68 -6.22 -30.79
C ILE A 25 7.16 -6.14 -30.70
N ILE A 26 6.43 -7.12 -31.25
CA ILE A 26 4.96 -7.18 -31.15
C ILE A 26 4.51 -7.30 -29.69
N ILE A 27 5.15 -8.14 -28.89
CA ILE A 27 4.85 -8.29 -27.46
C ILE A 27 5.08 -6.97 -26.72
N ILE A 28 6.21 -6.28 -26.97
CA ILE A 28 6.51 -4.98 -26.36
C ILE A 28 5.43 -3.94 -26.73
N ILE A 29 5.03 -3.87 -28.00
CA ILE A 29 3.96 -2.96 -28.46
C ILE A 29 2.64 -3.27 -27.74
N ILE A 30 2.25 -4.55 -27.64
CA ILE A 30 1.03 -4.96 -26.93
C ILE A 30 1.08 -4.55 -25.46
N VAL A 31 2.20 -4.81 -24.77
CA VAL A 31 2.38 -4.43 -23.36
C VAL A 31 2.28 -2.91 -23.19
N VAL A 32 2.94 -2.12 -24.04
CA VAL A 32 2.88 -0.65 -23.99
C VAL A 32 1.44 -0.15 -24.22
N VAL A 33 0.73 -0.70 -25.21
CA VAL A 33 -0.68 -0.34 -25.48
C VAL A 33 -1.58 -0.69 -24.28
N VAL A 34 -1.43 -1.88 -23.70
CA VAL A 34 -2.21 -2.29 -22.52
C VAL A 34 -1.92 -1.37 -21.33
N VAL A 35 -0.65 -1.04 -21.05
CA VAL A 35 -0.28 -0.12 -19.97
C VAL A 35 -0.88 1.27 -20.20
N VAL A 36 -0.78 1.82 -21.41
CA VAL A 36 -1.36 3.13 -21.75
C VAL A 36 -2.88 3.12 -21.58
N VAL A 37 -3.58 2.09 -22.07
CA VAL A 37 -5.04 1.96 -21.90
C VAL A 37 -5.43 1.87 -20.43
N VAL A 38 -4.73 1.04 -19.63
CA VAL A 38 -4.98 0.92 -18.18
C VAL A 38 -4.76 2.26 -17.47
N VAL A 39 -3.65 2.96 -17.75
CA VAL A 39 -3.37 4.29 -17.16
C VAL A 39 -4.45 5.30 -17.54
N VAL A 40 -4.87 5.37 -18.82
CA VAL A 40 -5.95 6.27 -19.27
C VAL A 40 -7.27 5.94 -18.58
N VAL A 41 -7.66 4.66 -18.49
CA VAL A 41 -8.89 4.24 -17.80
C VAL A 41 -8.84 4.61 -16.31
N VAL A 42 -7.73 4.34 -15.62
CA VAL A 42 -7.55 4.71 -14.21
C VAL A 42 -7.64 6.22 -14.01
N VAL A 43 -6.96 7.02 -14.85
CA VAL A 43 -7.02 8.49 -14.77
C VAL A 43 -8.45 9.00 -15.01
N VAL A 44 -9.16 8.49 -16.02
CA VAL A 44 -10.54 8.90 -16.32
C VAL A 44 -11.49 8.53 -15.17
N VAL A 45 -11.37 7.32 -14.60
CA VAL A 45 -12.19 6.89 -13.46
C VAL A 45 -11.88 7.73 -12.22
N VAL A 46 -10.61 7.93 -11.87
CA VAL A 46 -10.21 8.74 -10.70
C VAL A 46 -10.67 10.19 -10.85
N VAL A 47 -10.47 10.83 -12.00
CA VAL A 47 -10.95 12.20 -12.25
C VAL A 47 -12.47 12.27 -12.20
N GLY A 48 -13.18 11.29 -12.78
CA GLY A 48 -14.64 11.20 -12.70
C GLY A 48 -15.15 11.10 -11.26
N VAL A 49 -14.55 10.23 -10.45
CA VAL A 49 -14.87 10.09 -9.01
C VAL A 49 -14.59 11.39 -8.26
N VAL A 50 -13.44 12.02 -8.47
CA VAL A 50 -13.08 13.31 -7.83
C VAL A 50 -14.07 14.41 -8.19
N VAL A 51 -14.49 14.52 -9.46
CA VAL A 51 -15.48 15.52 -9.89
C VAL A 51 -16.86 15.27 -9.27
N VAL A 52 -17.31 14.01 -9.22
CA VAL A 52 -18.60 13.65 -8.59
C VAL A 52 -18.58 13.92 -7.09
N VAL A 53 -17.49 13.58 -6.40
CA VAL A 53 -17.29 13.84 -4.97
C VAL A 53 -17.24 15.35 -4.68
N ALA A 54 -16.52 16.12 -5.50
CA ALA A 54 -16.46 17.58 -5.36
C ALA A 54 -17.83 18.23 -5.58
N ALA A 55 -18.58 17.79 -6.59
CA ALA A 55 -19.95 18.27 -6.84
C ALA A 55 -20.88 17.95 -5.66
N ALA A 56 -20.82 16.72 -5.11
CA ALA A 56 -21.58 16.33 -3.93
C ALA A 56 -21.21 17.19 -2.70
N ALA A 57 -19.92 17.46 -2.48
CA ALA A 57 -19.46 18.34 -1.40
C ALA A 57 -19.99 19.77 -1.54
N VAL A 58 -20.00 20.34 -2.76
CA VAL A 58 -20.58 21.67 -3.03
C VAL A 58 -22.09 21.68 -2.73
N VAL A 59 -22.84 20.65 -3.12
CA VAL A 59 -24.28 20.53 -2.79
C VAL A 59 -24.49 20.47 -1.28
N VAL A 60 -23.69 19.68 -0.54
CA VAL A 60 -23.77 19.60 0.93
C VAL A 60 -23.49 20.97 1.56
N VAL A 61 -22.44 21.68 1.13
CA VAL A 61 -22.14 23.04 1.63
C VAL A 61 -23.29 24.00 1.34
N LEU A 62 -23.88 23.94 0.14
CA LEU A 62 -24.99 24.82 -0.23
C LEU A 62 -26.24 24.55 0.63
N VAL A 63 -26.57 23.28 0.88
CA VAL A 63 -27.65 22.87 1.80
C VAL A 63 -27.37 23.34 3.23
N VAL A 64 -26.14 23.19 3.72
CA VAL A 64 -25.73 23.68 5.05
C VAL A 64 -25.89 25.20 5.14
N VAL A 65 -25.46 25.96 4.13
CA VAL A 65 -25.62 27.43 4.09
C VAL A 65 -27.10 27.81 4.10
N VAL A 66 -27.95 27.16 3.31
CA VAL A 66 -29.40 27.40 3.30
C VAL A 66 -30.02 27.11 4.68
N VAL A 67 -29.68 25.99 5.30
CA VAL A 67 -30.16 25.63 6.65
C VAL A 67 -29.71 26.66 7.68
N VAL A 68 -28.44 27.09 7.66
CA VAL A 68 -27.93 28.12 8.56
C VAL A 68 -28.65 29.45 8.35
N VAL A 69 -28.86 29.89 7.11
CA VAL A 69 -29.59 31.13 6.81
C VAL A 69 -31.04 31.07 7.28
N VAL A 70 -31.74 29.95 7.08
CA VAL A 70 -33.12 29.75 7.56
C VAL A 70 -33.19 29.76 9.09
N VAL A 71 -32.26 29.08 9.77
CA VAL A 71 -32.19 29.06 11.24
C VAL A 71 -31.87 30.46 11.79
N VAL A 72 -30.86 31.15 11.26
CA VAL A 72 -30.49 32.51 11.68
C VAL A 72 -31.63 33.49 11.43
N SER A 73 -32.29 33.43 10.26
CA SER A 73 -33.46 34.28 9.96
C SER A 73 -34.61 34.03 10.94
N SER A 74 -34.87 32.77 11.30
CA SER A 74 -35.93 32.41 12.27
C SER A 74 -35.60 32.92 13.68
N LEU A 75 -34.33 32.87 14.09
CA LEU A 75 -33.86 33.40 15.38
C LEU A 75 -33.94 34.93 15.44
N LEU A 76 -33.64 35.63 14.33
CA LEU A 76 -33.69 37.09 14.25
C LEU A 76 -35.13 37.63 14.21
N HIS A 77 -36.04 37.00 13.45
CA HIS A 77 -37.43 37.44 13.33
C HIS A 77 -38.33 37.02 14.51
N GLY A 78 -37.92 36.01 15.29
CA GLY A 78 -38.64 35.55 16.49
C GLY A 78 -38.71 36.55 17.66
N HIS A 79 -38.05 37.71 17.55
CA HIS A 79 -37.96 38.71 18.63
C HIS A 79 -38.83 39.97 18.44
N THR A 80 -39.74 39.99 17.46
CA THR A 80 -40.62 41.16 17.19
C THR A 80 -42.06 41.00 17.66
N SER A 81 -42.27 40.62 18.92
CA SER A 81 -43.57 40.80 19.60
C SER A 81 -43.45 41.08 21.11
N ASN A 82 -43.33 42.37 21.43
CA ASN A 82 -43.65 43.04 22.71
C ASN A 82 -42.97 42.64 24.04
N SER A 83 -42.68 43.71 24.78
CA SER A 83 -42.47 43.86 26.24
C SER A 83 -41.05 43.71 26.85
N GLU A 84 -40.61 44.87 27.35
CA GLU A 84 -39.71 45.17 28.47
C GLU A 84 -38.25 44.68 28.49
N VAL A 85 -37.36 45.66 28.76
CA VAL A 85 -35.91 45.49 28.86
C VAL A 85 -35.57 45.00 30.26
N VAL A 86 -35.15 43.74 30.38
CA VAL A 86 -34.54 43.19 31.59
C VAL A 86 -33.12 42.70 31.27
N VAL A 87 -32.14 43.22 32.02
CA VAL A 87 -30.73 42.86 31.86
C VAL A 87 -30.46 41.54 32.60
N THR A 88 -30.41 40.44 31.87
CA THR A 88 -29.93 39.14 32.38
C THR A 88 -29.01 38.45 31.37
N ALA A 89 -27.99 37.75 31.90
CA ALA A 89 -26.94 36.92 31.31
C ALA A 89 -27.03 36.51 29.81
N PRO A 90 -25.87 36.32 29.12
CA PRO A 90 -25.85 35.87 27.72
C PRO A 90 -26.60 34.55 27.58
N ALA A 91 -27.68 34.56 26.81
CA ALA A 91 -28.56 33.42 26.64
C ALA A 91 -27.77 32.23 26.07
N ALA A 92 -27.88 31.07 26.72
CA ALA A 92 -27.34 29.83 26.19
C ALA A 92 -27.98 29.56 24.82
N ALA A 93 -27.16 29.26 23.81
CA ALA A 93 -27.64 28.98 22.46
C ALA A 93 -28.72 27.88 22.51
N PRO A 94 -29.87 28.04 21.83
CA PRO A 94 -30.97 27.12 21.96
C PRO A 94 -30.54 25.71 21.55
N PRO A 95 -30.98 24.64 22.25
CA PRO A 95 -30.45 23.29 22.04
C PRO A 95 -30.55 22.81 20.59
N ALA A 96 -31.55 23.25 19.83
CA ALA A 96 -31.67 22.99 18.40
C ALA A 96 -30.50 23.54 17.56
N ALA A 97 -29.97 24.74 17.85
CA ALA A 97 -28.85 25.31 17.13
C ALA A 97 -27.54 24.53 17.39
N VAL A 98 -27.33 24.10 18.64
CA VAL A 98 -26.19 23.24 19.02
C VAL A 98 -26.30 21.88 18.32
N VAL A 99 -27.48 21.27 18.31
CA VAL A 99 -27.74 19.99 17.62
C VAL A 99 -27.50 20.10 16.11
N VAL A 100 -27.99 21.16 15.44
CA VAL A 100 -27.77 21.37 14.00
C VAL A 100 -26.29 21.54 13.69
N VAL A 101 -25.54 22.34 14.45
CA VAL A 101 -24.08 22.48 14.27
C VAL A 101 -23.36 21.15 14.50
N LEU A 102 -23.75 20.38 15.52
CA LEU A 102 -23.17 19.06 15.79
C LEU A 102 -23.41 18.08 14.63
N VAL A 103 -24.64 18.02 14.11
CA VAL A 103 -25.01 17.17 12.96
C VAL A 103 -24.24 17.58 11.70
N VAL A 104 -24.12 18.88 11.42
CA VAL A 104 -23.34 19.39 10.29
C VAL A 104 -21.85 19.01 10.40
N VAL A 105 -21.24 19.19 11.58
CA VAL A 105 -19.84 18.79 11.81
C VAL A 105 -19.67 17.28 11.67
N VAL A 106 -20.56 16.47 12.23
CA VAL A 106 -20.52 15.00 12.09
C VAL A 106 -20.65 14.58 10.62
N VAL A 107 -21.59 15.14 9.86
CA VAL A 107 -21.76 14.82 8.43
C VAL A 107 -20.53 15.23 7.61
N VAL A 108 -19.97 16.42 7.84
CA VAL A 108 -18.74 16.86 7.14
C VAL A 108 -17.56 15.96 7.47
N VAL A 109 -17.35 15.61 8.75
CA VAL A 109 -16.28 14.69 9.16
C VAL A 109 -16.48 13.31 8.55
N VAL A 110 -17.69 12.75 8.58
CA VAL A 110 -17.99 11.45 7.96
C VAL A 110 -17.73 11.47 6.46
N VAL A 111 -18.17 12.50 5.73
CA VAL A 111 -17.95 12.61 4.28
C VAL A 111 -16.45 12.73 3.97
N VAL A 112 -15.70 13.57 4.68
CA VAL A 112 -14.24 13.71 4.49
C VAL A 112 -13.51 12.41 4.80
N VAL A 113 -13.85 11.72 5.89
CA VAL A 113 -13.24 10.43 6.26
C VAL A 113 -13.57 9.35 5.22
N VAL A 114 -14.82 9.26 4.75
CA VAL A 114 -15.21 8.28 3.71
C VAL A 114 -14.45 8.54 2.40
N VAL A 115 -14.31 9.79 1.97
CA VAL A 115 -13.56 10.14 0.75
C VAL A 115 -12.07 9.79 0.89
N VAL A 116 -11.44 10.11 2.02
CA VAL A 116 -10.04 9.76 2.28
C VAL A 116 -9.84 8.24 2.34
N VAL A 117 -10.74 7.51 3.01
CA VAL A 117 -10.68 6.04 3.11
C VAL A 117 -10.84 5.38 1.74
N VAL A 118 -11.81 5.79 0.92
CA VAL A 118 -12.01 5.22 -0.43
C VAL A 118 -10.81 5.45 -1.33
N VAL A 119 -10.17 6.63 -1.27
CA VAL A 119 -8.97 6.92 -2.07
C VAL A 119 -7.74 6.13 -1.59
N VAL A 120 -7.59 5.91 -0.27
CA VAL A 120 -6.46 5.15 0.29
C VAL A 120 -6.62 3.63 0.09
N VAL A 121 -7.83 3.09 0.21
CA VAL A 121 -8.12 1.65 0.09
C VAL A 121 -7.84 1.11 -1.32
N VAL A 122 -7.95 1.93 -2.37
CA VAL A 122 -7.66 1.54 -3.75
C VAL A 122 -6.14 1.47 -4.04
N VAL A 123 -5.28 2.05 -3.18
CA VAL A 123 -3.86 2.27 -3.50
C VAL A 123 -2.89 1.44 -2.63
N VAL A 124 -3.29 0.94 -1.45
CA VAL A 124 -2.32 0.35 -0.49
C VAL A 124 -2.79 -0.94 0.21
N VAL A 125 -2.29 -2.10 -0.23
CA VAL A 125 -2.08 -3.27 0.66
C VAL A 125 -0.77 -3.99 0.32
N VAL A 126 0.31 -3.66 1.05
CA VAL A 126 1.65 -4.30 1.00
C VAL A 126 2.21 -4.40 2.44
N VAL A 127 2.62 -5.61 2.91
CA VAL A 127 3.33 -6.06 4.18
C VAL A 127 2.85 -5.51 5.57
N VAL A 128 3.07 -6.09 6.77
CA VAL A 128 3.63 -7.38 7.30
C VAL A 128 2.78 -7.72 8.56
N VAL A 129 2.34 -8.98 8.81
CA VAL A 129 2.04 -9.48 10.20
C VAL A 129 2.04 -11.03 10.34
N VAL A 130 2.96 -11.60 11.13
CA VAL A 130 3.15 -13.06 11.33
C VAL A 130 1.89 -13.88 11.74
N ALA A 131 1.78 -15.09 11.17
CA ALA A 131 1.01 -16.29 11.58
C ALA A 131 -0.54 -16.29 11.58
N PHE A 132 -1.10 -17.19 10.74
CA PHE A 132 -2.49 -17.33 10.28
C PHE A 132 -3.57 -17.66 11.35
N VAL A 133 -3.18 -17.95 12.61
CA VAL A 133 -4.11 -18.29 13.71
C VAL A 133 -3.97 -17.35 14.92
N ILE A 134 -2.92 -16.53 14.95
CA ILE A 134 -2.50 -15.76 16.15
C ILE A 134 -2.59 -14.23 15.88
N LEU A 135 -3.08 -13.81 14.70
CA LEU A 135 -3.08 -12.40 14.26
C LEU A 135 -3.62 -11.40 15.30
N HIS A 136 -4.67 -11.76 16.06
CA HIS A 136 -5.24 -10.95 17.14
C HIS A 136 -4.97 -11.48 18.55
N ASN A 137 -4.26 -12.61 18.68
CA ASN A 137 -4.04 -13.28 19.95
C ASN A 137 -2.77 -12.71 20.61
N GLY A 138 -2.98 -11.64 21.40
CA GLY A 138 -1.93 -10.94 22.15
C GLY A 138 -1.48 -9.63 21.48
N PRO A 139 -0.91 -8.70 22.26
CA PRO A 139 -0.46 -7.40 21.75
C PRO A 139 0.72 -7.55 20.76
N PRO A 140 0.88 -6.61 19.81
CA PRO A 140 2.08 -6.51 19.01
C PRO A 140 3.26 -5.99 19.85
N HIS A 141 4.48 -6.05 19.30
CA HIS A 141 5.67 -5.52 19.95
C HIS A 141 5.60 -4.00 20.15
N GLU A 142 6.06 -3.51 21.30
CA GLU A 142 5.87 -2.10 21.70
C GLU A 142 6.55 -1.10 20.76
N THR A 143 7.69 -1.45 20.16
CA THR A 143 8.42 -0.53 19.25
C THR A 143 7.67 -0.16 17.97
N ASN A 144 6.64 -0.92 17.57
CA ASN A 144 5.86 -0.66 16.37
C ASN A 144 4.35 -0.85 16.57
N PHE A 145 3.86 -0.74 17.81
CA PHE A 145 2.49 -1.10 18.18
C PHE A 145 1.43 -0.37 17.34
N GLY A 146 1.59 0.93 17.10
CA GLY A 146 0.63 1.75 16.34
C GLY A 146 0.47 1.29 14.89
N TYR A 147 1.58 1.04 14.20
CA TYR A 147 1.60 0.48 12.85
C TYR A 147 0.95 -0.92 12.83
N SER A 148 1.34 -1.76 13.79
CA SER A 148 0.86 -3.14 13.90
C SER A 148 -0.65 -3.22 14.17
N TYR A 149 -1.20 -2.39 15.07
CA TYR A 149 -2.65 -2.33 15.30
C TYR A 149 -3.40 -1.77 14.09
N ALA A 150 -2.90 -0.70 13.46
CA ALA A 150 -3.53 -0.15 12.25
C ALA A 150 -3.65 -1.20 11.13
N LYS A 151 -2.60 -2.01 10.92
CA LYS A 151 -2.63 -3.13 9.96
C LYS A 151 -3.57 -4.26 10.38
N ARG A 152 -3.60 -4.64 11.68
CA ARG A 152 -4.56 -5.65 12.21
C ARG A 152 -6.02 -5.22 12.01
N MET A 153 -6.34 -3.94 12.11
CA MET A 153 -7.70 -3.46 11.89
C MET A 153 -8.19 -3.59 10.44
N ILE A 154 -7.32 -3.87 9.47
CA ILE A 154 -7.74 -4.18 8.09
C ILE A 154 -8.48 -5.52 8.04
N ASP A 155 -7.99 -6.55 8.73
CA ASP A 155 -8.68 -7.85 8.82
C ASP A 155 -10.04 -7.75 9.53
N VAL A 156 -10.14 -6.91 10.57
CA VAL A 156 -11.41 -6.62 11.26
C VAL A 156 -12.40 -5.92 10.32
N GLN A 157 -11.94 -4.94 9.52
CA GLN A 157 -12.75 -4.27 8.51
C GLN A 157 -13.22 -5.24 7.41
N ASN A 158 -12.31 -6.06 6.87
CA ASN A 158 -12.63 -7.06 5.85
C ASN A 158 -13.76 -7.99 6.30
N LYS A 159 -13.66 -8.52 7.54
CA LYS A 159 -14.69 -9.35 8.16
C LYS A 159 -16.00 -8.58 8.38
N GLY A 160 -15.93 -7.34 8.86
CA GLY A 160 -17.12 -6.48 9.02
C GLY A 160 -17.86 -6.23 7.72
N TYR A 161 -17.15 -5.83 6.66
CA TYR A 161 -17.72 -5.62 5.32
C TYR A 161 -18.30 -6.92 4.74
N HIS A 162 -17.65 -8.07 4.94
CA HIS A 162 -18.20 -9.34 4.50
C HIS A 162 -19.49 -9.70 5.25
N MET A 163 -19.51 -9.59 6.58
CA MET A 163 -20.67 -9.92 7.40
C MET A 163 -21.87 -9.01 7.13
N GLN A 164 -21.64 -7.72 6.86
CA GLN A 164 -22.71 -6.73 6.67
C GLN A 164 -23.17 -6.60 5.21
N HIS A 165 -22.27 -6.79 4.24
CA HIS A 165 -22.53 -6.47 2.82
C HIS A 165 -22.18 -7.60 1.85
N GLY A 166 -21.66 -8.74 2.32
CA GLY A 166 -21.24 -9.86 1.46
C GLY A 166 -19.96 -9.57 0.66
N CYS A 167 -19.27 -8.46 0.90
CA CYS A 167 -18.06 -8.09 0.17
C CYS A 167 -16.93 -9.09 0.42
N THR A 168 -16.28 -9.58 -0.64
CA THR A 168 -15.07 -10.41 -0.54
C THR A 168 -13.83 -9.53 -0.49
N PHE A 169 -13.64 -8.84 0.63
CA PHE A 169 -12.40 -8.12 0.92
C PHE A 169 -11.44 -9.04 1.68
N THR A 170 -10.19 -9.09 1.25
CA THR A 170 -9.15 -9.94 1.84
C THR A 170 -7.85 -9.15 1.98
N SER A 171 -6.83 -9.74 2.60
CA SER A 171 -5.50 -9.12 2.67
C SER A 171 -4.42 -10.19 2.57
N VAL A 172 -3.23 -9.78 2.13
CA VAL A 172 -2.08 -10.67 2.05
C VAL A 172 -1.04 -10.30 3.10
N ILE A 173 -0.35 -11.31 3.58
CA ILE A 173 0.65 -11.22 4.63
C ILE A 173 1.99 -11.74 4.09
N PRO A 174 2.74 -10.92 3.34
CA PRO A 174 4.10 -11.24 2.98
C PRO A 174 5.07 -11.17 4.17
N THR A 175 6.17 -11.91 4.07
CA THR A 175 7.32 -11.83 5.00
C THR A 175 8.30 -10.73 4.54
N SER A 176 9.61 -10.86 4.78
CA SER A 176 10.56 -9.77 4.47
C SER A 176 10.78 -9.67 2.96
N VAL A 177 10.12 -8.71 2.31
CA VAL A 177 10.22 -8.50 0.86
C VAL A 177 11.60 -7.92 0.52
N PHE A 178 12.14 -8.28 -0.65
CA PHE A 178 13.31 -7.62 -1.23
C PHE A 178 13.27 -7.62 -2.77
N GLY A 179 13.98 -6.68 -3.41
CA GLY A 179 14.28 -6.77 -4.84
C GLY A 179 14.64 -5.43 -5.52
N PRO A 180 14.45 -5.33 -6.84
CA PRO A 180 14.60 -4.07 -7.56
C PRO A 180 13.66 -2.99 -7.02
N HIS A 181 14.10 -1.73 -7.05
CA HIS A 181 13.34 -0.55 -6.59
C HIS A 181 12.99 -0.51 -5.09
N ASP A 182 13.62 -1.34 -4.25
CA ASP A 182 13.52 -1.26 -2.79
C ASP A 182 14.22 -0.02 -2.21
N ASN A 183 14.02 0.26 -0.93
CA ASN A 183 14.68 1.36 -0.23
C ASN A 183 16.11 0.96 0.22
N PHE A 184 17.11 1.36 -0.58
CA PHE A 184 18.53 1.17 -0.29
C PHE A 184 19.16 2.29 0.57
N ASN A 185 18.36 3.07 1.32
CA ASN A 185 18.86 3.94 2.38
C ASN A 185 19.45 3.10 3.53
N LEU A 186 20.50 3.59 4.19
CA LEU A 186 21.16 2.91 5.32
C LEU A 186 20.47 3.17 6.66
N GLU A 187 19.72 4.28 6.79
CA GLU A 187 19.01 4.65 8.02
C GLU A 187 17.58 4.08 8.03
N ASP A 188 16.83 4.29 6.94
CA ASP A 188 15.41 3.91 6.82
C ASP A 188 15.16 2.60 6.04
N GLY A 189 16.21 1.96 5.54
CA GLY A 189 16.11 0.79 4.67
C GLY A 189 15.85 -0.51 5.41
N HIS A 190 15.23 -1.48 4.72
CA HIS A 190 15.09 -2.83 5.25
C HIS A 190 16.45 -3.54 5.32
N VAL A 191 16.53 -4.59 6.14
CA VAL A 191 17.80 -5.28 6.46
C VAL A 191 18.55 -5.75 5.21
N LEU A 192 17.87 -6.39 4.24
CA LEU A 192 18.53 -6.95 3.06
C LEU A 192 18.97 -5.87 2.04
N PRO A 193 18.15 -4.87 1.66
CA PRO A 193 18.61 -3.69 0.94
C PRO A 193 19.80 -2.98 1.61
N GLY A 194 19.75 -2.80 2.94
CA GLY A 194 20.85 -2.20 3.70
C GLY A 194 22.12 -3.05 3.72
N LEU A 195 22.02 -4.39 3.71
CA LEU A 195 23.17 -5.28 3.53
C LEU A 195 23.75 -5.16 2.11
N ILE A 196 22.90 -5.17 1.07
CA ILE A 196 23.32 -5.01 -0.34
C ILE A 196 24.06 -3.68 -0.52
N ARG A 197 23.49 -2.58 0.00
CA ARG A 197 24.10 -1.26 -0.09
C ARG A 197 25.44 -1.20 0.63
N ARG A 198 25.53 -1.68 1.87
CA ARG A 198 26.81 -1.73 2.62
C ARG A 198 27.87 -2.59 1.95
N ALA A 199 27.51 -3.73 1.36
CA ALA A 199 28.46 -4.58 0.66
C ALA A 199 28.99 -3.92 -0.63
N PHE A 200 28.12 -3.20 -1.34
CA PHE A 200 28.50 -2.39 -2.49
C PHE A 200 29.44 -1.24 -2.10
N ASP A 201 29.07 -0.45 -1.09
CA ASP A 201 29.88 0.68 -0.61
C ASP A 201 31.23 0.20 -0.03
N ALA A 202 31.25 -0.92 0.71
CA ALA A 202 32.47 -1.56 1.21
C ALA A 202 33.41 -2.00 0.08
N LYS A 203 32.86 -2.60 -0.98
CA LYS A 203 33.63 -2.98 -2.18
C LYS A 203 34.16 -1.76 -2.95
N ALA A 204 33.38 -0.69 -3.05
CA ALA A 204 33.79 0.52 -3.75
C ALA A 204 34.91 1.28 -3.00
N ASN A 205 34.83 1.33 -1.66
CA ASN A 205 35.75 2.10 -0.82
C ASN A 205 36.93 1.29 -0.28
N GLY A 206 36.93 -0.05 -0.40
CA GLY A 206 37.94 -0.93 0.18
C GLY A 206 37.87 -1.02 1.71
N THR A 207 36.74 -0.69 2.32
CA THR A 207 36.52 -0.69 3.78
C THR A 207 35.89 -2.02 4.24
N PRO A 208 36.08 -2.44 5.51
CA PRO A 208 35.39 -3.61 6.06
C PRO A 208 33.87 -3.54 5.90
N PHE A 209 33.24 -4.68 5.61
CA PHE A 209 31.79 -4.81 5.54
C PHE A 209 31.24 -5.13 6.93
N VAL A 210 30.44 -4.21 7.49
CA VAL A 210 29.95 -4.29 8.87
C VAL A 210 28.48 -4.72 8.93
N ILE A 211 28.23 -5.88 9.51
CA ILE A 211 26.90 -6.37 9.89
C ILE A 211 26.51 -5.72 11.23
N TRP A 212 25.32 -5.16 11.33
CA TRP A 212 24.81 -4.56 12.57
C TRP A 212 24.07 -5.58 13.44
N GLY A 213 24.37 -5.58 14.73
CA GLY A 213 23.88 -6.58 15.68
C GLY A 213 24.54 -7.95 15.50
N THR A 214 24.11 -8.91 16.31
CA THR A 214 24.69 -10.26 16.41
C THR A 214 24.69 -11.09 15.12
N GLY A 215 23.92 -10.71 14.10
CA GLY A 215 23.63 -11.53 12.91
C GLY A 215 22.74 -12.76 13.17
N SER A 216 22.43 -13.08 14.43
CA SER A 216 21.67 -14.28 14.83
C SER A 216 20.14 -14.25 14.59
N PRO A 217 19.44 -13.11 14.49
CA PRO A 217 18.01 -13.12 14.17
C PRO A 217 17.73 -13.81 12.84
N ARG A 218 16.68 -14.64 12.80
CA ARG A 218 16.26 -15.37 11.60
C ARG A 218 15.04 -14.71 10.95
N ARG A 219 14.97 -14.81 9.63
CA ARG A 219 13.95 -14.18 8.78
C ARG A 219 13.66 -15.06 7.57
N GLN A 220 12.38 -15.11 7.20
CA GLN A 220 11.97 -15.54 5.87
C GLN A 220 11.97 -14.32 4.94
N PHE A 221 12.57 -14.50 3.76
CA PHE A 221 12.59 -13.49 2.71
C PHE A 221 11.74 -13.95 1.52
N ILE A 222 11.10 -13.01 0.84
CA ILE A 222 10.37 -13.26 -0.41
C ILE A 222 10.80 -12.24 -1.47
N TYR A 223 11.07 -12.73 -2.68
CA TYR A 223 11.48 -11.86 -3.77
C TYR A 223 10.28 -11.09 -4.34
N SER A 224 10.47 -9.80 -4.60
CA SER A 224 9.43 -8.88 -5.06
C SER A 224 8.66 -9.33 -6.31
N LEU A 225 9.33 -9.96 -7.28
CA LEU A 225 8.67 -10.46 -8.49
C LEU A 225 7.79 -11.69 -8.20
N ASP A 226 8.25 -12.59 -7.31
CA ASP A 226 7.47 -13.77 -6.89
C ASP A 226 6.25 -13.33 -6.09
N LEU A 227 6.42 -12.36 -5.18
CA LEU A 227 5.32 -11.72 -4.48
C LEU A 227 4.34 -11.05 -5.47
N GLY A 228 4.82 -10.38 -6.51
CA GLY A 228 4.00 -9.82 -7.57
C GLY A 228 3.15 -10.86 -8.31
N HIS A 229 3.73 -12.02 -8.65
CA HIS A 229 2.99 -13.14 -9.22
C HIS A 229 1.93 -13.69 -8.25
N LEU A 230 2.26 -13.85 -6.97
CA LEU A 230 1.32 -14.30 -5.95
C LEU A 230 0.18 -13.30 -5.71
N PHE A 231 0.44 -11.99 -5.75
CA PHE A 231 -0.60 -10.96 -5.71
C PHE A 231 -1.59 -11.09 -6.87
N LEU A 232 -1.10 -11.32 -8.10
CA LEU A 232 -1.96 -11.51 -9.27
C LEU A 232 -2.80 -12.79 -9.16
N TRP A 233 -2.26 -13.85 -8.54
CA TRP A 233 -3.02 -15.07 -8.23
C TRP A 233 -4.08 -14.81 -7.17
N VAL A 234 -3.74 -14.17 -6.04
CA VAL A 234 -4.70 -13.82 -4.98
C VAL A 234 -5.86 -12.99 -5.54
N LEU A 235 -5.57 -11.98 -6.36
CA LEU A 235 -6.58 -11.10 -6.96
C LEU A 235 -7.57 -11.84 -7.89
N ARG A 236 -7.16 -12.96 -8.49
CA ARG A 236 -7.97 -13.70 -9.47
C ARG A 236 -8.68 -14.91 -8.89
N GLU A 237 -8.00 -15.66 -8.02
CA GLU A 237 -8.40 -17.01 -7.62
C GLU A 237 -8.73 -17.11 -6.12
N TYR A 238 -8.25 -16.21 -5.27
CA TYR A 238 -8.43 -16.33 -3.81
C TYR A 238 -9.69 -15.61 -3.33
N THR A 239 -10.75 -16.39 -3.11
CA THR A 239 -12.10 -15.89 -2.77
C THR A 239 -12.40 -15.87 -1.27
N GLU A 240 -11.41 -16.07 -0.40
CA GLU A 240 -11.61 -16.05 1.05
C GLU A 240 -11.33 -14.67 1.66
N VAL A 241 -12.12 -14.31 2.66
CA VAL A 241 -11.95 -13.08 3.47
C VAL A 241 -10.75 -13.18 4.43
N THR A 242 -10.38 -14.41 4.79
CA THR A 242 -9.26 -14.72 5.68
C THR A 242 -7.93 -14.25 5.06
N PRO A 243 -7.05 -13.55 5.79
CA PRO A 243 -5.78 -13.11 5.23
C PRO A 243 -4.80 -14.25 4.95
N ILE A 244 -4.23 -14.32 3.75
CA ILE A 244 -3.27 -15.38 3.35
C ILE A 244 -1.81 -14.96 3.53
N ILE A 245 -0.97 -15.87 4.03
CA ILE A 245 0.49 -15.65 4.15
C ILE A 245 1.18 -15.96 2.81
N LEU A 246 1.95 -15.00 2.30
CA LEU A 246 2.73 -15.11 1.07
C LEU A 246 4.23 -15.13 1.42
N SER A 247 4.78 -16.31 1.67
CA SER A 247 6.16 -16.50 2.11
C SER A 247 6.78 -17.72 1.47
N ALA A 248 8.11 -17.77 1.41
CA ALA A 248 8.84 -19.02 1.34
C ALA A 248 8.49 -19.92 2.56
N GLY A 249 8.72 -21.23 2.44
CA GLY A 249 8.43 -22.19 3.51
C GLY A 249 9.29 -21.98 4.77
N ALA A 250 8.96 -22.70 5.84
CA ALA A 250 9.66 -22.58 7.12
C ALA A 250 11.12 -23.07 7.04
N GLU A 251 11.38 -24.05 6.17
CA GLU A 251 12.69 -24.59 5.83
C GLU A 251 13.60 -23.60 5.09
N ALA A 252 13.02 -22.56 4.47
CA ALA A 252 13.74 -21.51 3.74
C ALA A 252 14.05 -20.27 4.60
N GLU A 253 13.84 -20.34 5.92
CA GLU A 253 14.27 -19.28 6.84
C GLU A 253 15.80 -19.24 6.95
N ILE A 254 16.38 -18.03 6.95
CA ILE A 254 17.83 -17.82 7.11
C ILE A 254 18.12 -16.75 8.16
N SER A 255 19.28 -16.83 8.81
CA SER A 255 19.80 -15.78 9.69
C SER A 255 20.25 -14.55 8.92
N ILE A 256 20.32 -13.40 9.59
CA ILE A 256 20.92 -12.18 9.01
C ILE A 256 22.39 -12.42 8.63
N ARG A 257 23.11 -13.28 9.34
CA ARG A 257 24.47 -13.68 8.97
C ARG A 257 24.51 -14.44 7.64
N GLU A 258 23.71 -15.50 7.50
CA GLU A 258 23.61 -16.27 6.24
C GLU A 258 23.19 -15.38 5.06
N ALA A 259 22.22 -14.48 5.27
CA ALA A 259 21.81 -13.49 4.28
C ALA A 259 22.93 -12.52 3.89
N ALA A 260 23.74 -12.08 4.85
CA ALA A 260 24.88 -11.20 4.62
C ALA A 260 26.00 -11.91 3.83
N ASP A 261 26.31 -13.17 4.16
CA ASP A 261 27.31 -13.96 3.44
C ASP A 261 26.88 -14.22 1.97
N LEU A 262 25.58 -14.47 1.72
CA LEU A 262 25.01 -14.56 0.37
C LEU A 262 25.15 -13.24 -0.42
N VAL A 263 24.88 -12.10 0.23
CA VAL A 263 25.04 -10.76 -0.38
C VAL A 263 26.51 -10.47 -0.71
N VAL A 264 27.44 -10.79 0.19
CA VAL A 264 28.88 -10.65 -0.04
C VAL A 264 29.34 -11.46 -1.26
N GLY A 265 28.86 -12.70 -1.37
CA GLY A 265 29.10 -13.56 -2.54
C GLY A 265 28.54 -12.98 -3.84
N ALA A 266 27.29 -12.50 -3.82
CA ALA A 266 26.62 -11.91 -4.99
C ALA A 266 27.26 -10.60 -5.47
N VAL A 267 27.73 -9.76 -4.54
CA VAL A 267 28.46 -8.52 -4.84
C VAL A 267 29.91 -8.82 -5.27
N GLY A 268 30.46 -9.98 -4.90
CA GLY A 268 31.86 -10.35 -5.13
C GLY A 268 32.81 -9.45 -4.34
N TYR A 269 32.54 -9.28 -3.04
CA TYR A 269 33.40 -8.59 -2.08
C TYR A 269 34.31 -9.60 -1.39
N ASN A 270 35.63 -9.34 -1.39
CA ASN A 270 36.65 -10.25 -0.85
C ASN A 270 37.40 -9.65 0.37
N GLY A 271 36.89 -8.57 0.94
CA GLY A 271 37.50 -7.92 2.11
C GLY A 271 37.00 -8.50 3.43
N GLU A 272 37.37 -7.86 4.54
CA GLU A 272 36.97 -8.28 5.88
C GLU A 272 35.46 -8.12 6.11
N VAL A 273 34.85 -9.09 6.79
CA VAL A 273 33.43 -9.08 7.21
C VAL A 273 33.39 -9.06 8.73
N VAL A 274 32.91 -7.95 9.30
CA VAL A 274 32.91 -7.67 10.74
C VAL A 274 31.48 -7.62 11.26
N VAL A 275 31.27 -8.02 12.52
CA VAL A 275 29.99 -7.95 13.22
C VAL A 275 30.11 -6.88 14.30
N SER A 276 29.27 -5.84 14.25
CA SER A 276 29.20 -4.78 15.26
C SER A 276 28.10 -5.09 16.26
N PHE A 277 28.46 -5.13 17.54
CA PHE A 277 27.54 -5.22 18.67
C PHE A 277 27.15 -3.82 19.16
#